data_AF-A0A7E6DVX9-F1
#
_entry.id   AF-A0A7E6DVX9-F1
#
_cell.length_a   1.000
_cell.length_b   1.000
_cell.length_c   1.000
_cell.angle_alpha   90.00
_cell.angle_beta   90.00
_cell.angle_gamma   90.00
#
_symmetry.space_group_name_H-M   'P 1'
#
loop_
_entity.id
_entity.type
_entity.pdbx_description
1 polymer ?
#
loop_
_entity_poly.entity_id
_entity_poly.type
_entity_poly.pdbx_seq_one_letter_code
_entity_poly.pdbx_strand_id
1 'polypeptide(L)'
;MKERVHSGTYTNTLERLVKEMEDTQRLDELQKQLQEDIRQGRGIKSPIRIGDQDSTDDEDGLLEEHREFLKKFSITIDAIPDHHPGEEIFNFFNSGKIFNQYTLDLRDSGFIGQSAVEKLILKSGKTDQIFLTTQGFLTSAYHYVQCPVPVLKWLFRMMSVHTDCIVSVQILSTLMEITIRNDTFSDSPVWPWIPSLSDIAAVFFNMGIDFRFLFPLENLQPDFNEDNLVSETQMTLGGNGSEDSSCKPIFSTLPETNILNVVKFLGLCTSIHPEGYQDREIMLLILMLFKMSLEKQLKQIPLVDFQSLLINLMKNIRDWNTKVPELCLAINELSSHPHNLLWLVQLVPNWTSRGRQLRQCLSLVIISKLLDEKHEDIPNTSNLQISVLYRYLVQMKPSDLLKKMVLKKRAEQPNGTIDDSLHLELEKQAYYLTYILLHLVGEVSCSHSFSSGQRKHFVHLCGALEKHVKCDIREDARLFYRTKVKDLVARIHGKWQEIIQNCRPIQGQLHDFWVPDS
;
A
#
# COMPACT_ATOMS: atom_id res chain seq x y z
N MET A 1 -22.73 -18.68 60.28
CA MET A 1 -22.25 -17.31 60.55
C MET A 1 -22.63 -16.48 59.34
N LYS A 2 -23.69 -15.65 59.45
CA LYS A 2 -24.24 -14.84 58.34
C LYS A 2 -23.50 -13.50 58.31
N GLU A 3 -22.79 -13.19 57.24
CA GLU A 3 -22.26 -11.85 56.99
C GLU A 3 -23.39 -10.88 56.65
N ARG A 4 -23.50 -9.80 57.43
CA ARG A 4 -24.42 -8.70 57.19
C ARG A 4 -23.83 -7.77 56.14
N VAL A 5 -24.51 -7.69 54.99
CA VAL A 5 -24.36 -6.61 54.00
C VAL A 5 -24.67 -5.28 54.69
N HIS A 6 -23.66 -4.40 54.80
CA HIS A 6 -23.86 -3.03 55.24
C HIS A 6 -24.40 -2.21 54.05
N SER A 7 -25.66 -1.81 54.15
CA SER A 7 -26.28 -0.83 53.25
C SER A 7 -25.59 0.52 53.46
N GLY A 8 -24.80 0.94 52.47
CA GLY A 8 -24.18 2.27 52.45
C GLY A 8 -25.28 3.33 52.42
N THR A 9 -25.51 3.97 53.56
CA THR A 9 -26.48 5.06 53.70
C THR A 9 -25.88 6.29 53.03
N TYR A 10 -26.44 6.69 51.88
CA TYR A 10 -26.01 7.87 51.14
C TYR A 10 -26.42 9.12 51.93
N THR A 11 -25.52 9.64 52.78
CA THR A 11 -25.77 10.86 53.55
C THR A 11 -25.53 12.07 52.65
N ASN A 12 -26.64 12.68 52.23
CA ASN A 12 -26.68 13.88 51.39
C ASN A 12 -26.41 15.11 52.27
N THR A 13 -25.14 15.38 52.59
CA THR A 13 -24.75 16.56 53.37
C THR A 13 -24.77 17.80 52.49
N LEU A 14 -25.31 18.91 53.00
CA LEU A 14 -25.44 20.18 52.28
C LEU A 14 -24.11 20.64 51.66
N GLU A 15 -23.00 20.44 52.35
CA GLU A 15 -21.64 20.74 51.87
C GLU A 15 -21.27 19.96 50.59
N ARG A 16 -21.75 18.72 50.46
CA ARG A 16 -21.47 17.89 49.29
C ARG A 16 -22.29 18.33 48.09
N LEU A 17 -23.54 18.73 48.32
CA LEU A 17 -24.39 19.31 47.29
C LEU A 17 -23.85 20.67 46.81
N VAL A 18 -23.34 21.50 47.74
CA VAL A 18 -22.68 22.77 47.37
C VAL A 18 -21.45 22.51 46.50
N LYS A 19 -20.62 21.52 46.87
CA LYS A 19 -19.45 21.15 46.08
C LYS A 19 -19.82 20.58 44.70
N GLU A 20 -20.83 19.71 44.62
CA GLU A 20 -21.35 19.20 43.34
C GLU A 20 -21.92 20.33 42.47
N MET A 21 -22.52 21.36 43.09
CA MET A 21 -23.05 22.53 42.39
C MET A 21 -21.94 23.46 41.87
N GLU A 22 -20.87 23.65 42.66
CA GLU A 22 -19.67 24.39 42.22
C GLU A 22 -18.95 23.67 41.08
N ASP A 23 -18.85 22.34 41.15
CA ASP A 23 -18.21 21.53 40.11
C ASP A 23 -19.04 21.51 38.82
N THR A 24 -20.38 21.48 38.91
CA THR A 24 -21.25 21.62 37.73
C THR A 24 -21.17 23.02 37.12
N GLN A 25 -21.08 24.07 37.94
CA GLN A 25 -20.90 25.43 37.44
C GLN A 25 -19.57 25.60 36.70
N ARG A 26 -18.47 25.04 37.22
CA ARG A 26 -17.18 25.01 36.52
C ARG A 26 -17.24 24.23 35.21
N LEU A 27 -17.99 23.12 35.18
CA LEU A 27 -18.16 22.32 33.98
C LEU A 27 -18.93 23.09 32.89
N ASP A 28 -19.97 23.83 33.28
CA ASP A 28 -20.74 24.69 32.39
C ASP A 28 -19.91 25.86 31.82
N GLU A 29 -19.04 26.45 32.65
CA GLU A 29 -18.09 27.49 32.20
C GLU A 29 -17.10 26.92 31.19
N LEU A 30 -16.53 25.74 31.46
CA LEU A 30 -15.61 25.05 30.55
C LEU A 30 -16.30 24.68 29.22
N GLN A 31 -17.55 24.23 29.28
CA GLN A 31 -18.34 23.89 28.10
C GLN A 31 -18.64 25.12 27.23
N LYS A 32 -18.98 26.25 27.85
CA LYS A 32 -19.17 27.52 27.12
C LYS A 32 -17.87 27.98 26.45
N GLN A 33 -16.75 27.84 27.14
CA GLN A 33 -15.44 28.22 26.59
C GLN A 33 -15.06 27.34 25.40
N LEU A 34 -15.31 26.02 25.48
CA LEU A 34 -15.12 25.10 24.36
C LEU A 34 -16.02 25.42 23.16
N GLN A 35 -17.28 25.79 23.39
CA GLN A 35 -18.18 26.21 22.31
C GLN A 35 -17.75 27.51 21.62
N GLU A 36 -17.18 28.44 22.39
CA GLU A 36 -16.64 29.69 21.83
C GLU A 36 -15.37 29.44 21.03
N ASP A 37 -14.46 28.57 21.50
CA ASP A 37 -13.27 28.16 20.75
C ASP A 37 -13.62 27.49 19.41
N ILE A 38 -14.65 26.64 19.40
CA ILE A 38 -15.20 26.03 18.18
C ILE A 38 -15.77 27.09 17.23
N ARG A 39 -16.51 28.09 17.76
CA ARG A 39 -17.06 29.19 16.95
C ARG A 39 -16.00 30.09 16.34
N GLN A 40 -14.89 30.30 17.05
CA GLN A 40 -13.77 31.10 16.56
C GLN A 40 -12.80 30.33 15.66
N GLY A 41 -13.12 29.07 15.32
CA GLY A 41 -12.28 28.24 14.45
C GLY A 41 -10.93 27.86 15.07
N ARG A 42 -10.75 28.11 16.38
CA ARG A 42 -9.61 27.61 17.14
C ARG A 42 -9.94 26.18 17.54
N GLY A 43 -9.74 25.26 16.60
CA GLY A 43 -9.88 23.84 16.88
C GLY A 43 -9.09 23.45 18.14
N ILE A 44 -9.56 22.40 18.81
CA ILE A 44 -8.84 21.75 19.92
C ILE A 44 -7.41 21.51 19.45
N LYS A 45 -6.45 22.28 19.98
CA LYS A 45 -5.03 21.98 19.82
C LYS A 45 -4.80 20.68 20.58
N SER A 46 -4.96 19.56 19.89
CA SER A 46 -4.41 18.30 20.34
C SER A 46 -2.91 18.51 20.60
N PRO A 47 -2.37 18.05 21.74
CA PRO A 47 -0.94 18.05 21.97
C PRO A 47 -0.29 16.91 21.18
N ILE A 48 -0.58 16.83 19.89
CA ILE A 48 0.11 15.97 18.94
C ILE A 48 0.99 16.90 18.12
N ARG A 49 2.08 17.37 18.74
CA ARG A 49 3.23 17.90 17.99
C ARG A 49 3.98 16.69 17.43
N ILE A 50 3.59 16.24 16.24
CA ILE A 50 4.52 15.53 15.35
C ILE A 50 5.50 16.61 14.86
N GLY A 51 6.79 16.30 14.96
CA GLY A 51 7.87 17.28 14.99
C GLY A 51 7.80 18.36 13.92
N ASP A 52 7.80 19.60 14.38
CA ASP A 52 8.51 20.70 13.75
C ASP A 52 9.48 21.25 14.80
N GLN A 53 10.78 21.14 14.47
CA GLN A 53 11.81 22.01 15.05
C GLN A 53 11.50 23.41 14.52
N ASP A 54 10.85 24.24 15.34
CA ASP A 54 11.01 25.70 15.39
C ASP A 54 9.92 26.30 16.29
N SER A 55 10.17 26.26 17.61
CA SER A 55 9.59 27.24 18.54
C SER A 55 10.49 27.32 19.78
N THR A 56 11.55 28.10 19.71
CA THR A 56 12.48 28.39 20.81
C THR A 56 11.98 29.44 21.80
N ASP A 57 10.67 29.72 21.86
CA ASP A 57 10.16 30.88 22.62
C ASP A 57 9.40 30.55 23.92
N ASP A 58 9.16 29.28 24.25
CA ASP A 58 8.48 28.90 25.51
C ASP A 58 9.39 28.24 26.55
N GLU A 59 10.68 28.06 26.24
CA GLU A 59 11.67 27.44 27.13
C GLU A 59 12.66 28.47 27.72
N ASP A 60 12.24 29.67 28.13
CA ASP A 60 13.18 30.64 28.77
C ASP A 60 12.85 30.93 30.25
N GLY A 61 11.85 30.24 30.82
CA GLY A 61 11.38 30.47 32.19
C GLY A 61 11.47 29.29 33.17
N LEU A 62 11.96 28.12 32.76
CA LEU A 62 11.99 26.92 33.61
C LEU A 62 13.31 26.80 34.38
N LEU A 63 13.21 26.69 35.71
CA LEU A 63 14.31 26.32 36.61
C LEU A 63 14.97 25.01 36.14
N GLU A 64 16.30 24.92 36.23
CA GLU A 64 17.08 23.77 35.75
C GLU A 64 16.60 22.44 36.36
N GLU A 65 16.23 22.43 37.65
CA GLU A 65 15.67 21.26 38.33
C GLU A 65 14.36 20.77 37.69
N HIS A 66 13.52 21.70 37.19
CA HIS A 66 12.28 21.36 36.50
C HIS A 66 12.53 20.91 35.07
N ARG A 67 13.58 21.42 34.40
CA ARG A 67 14.03 20.88 33.11
C ARG A 67 14.58 19.47 33.25
N GLU A 68 15.40 19.22 34.27
CA GLU A 68 15.90 17.88 34.56
C GLU A 68 14.77 16.93 34.94
N PHE A 69 13.78 17.38 35.72
CA PHE A 69 12.59 16.61 36.05
C PHE A 69 11.76 16.32 34.79
N LEU A 70 11.45 17.34 33.98
CA LEU A 70 10.73 17.16 32.72
C LEU A 70 11.51 16.23 31.79
N LYS A 71 12.81 16.44 31.57
CA LYS A 71 13.65 15.53 30.78
C LYS A 71 13.69 14.10 31.33
N LYS A 72 13.62 13.92 32.65
CA LYS A 72 13.57 12.62 33.33
C LYS A 72 12.22 11.90 33.17
N PHE A 73 11.13 12.65 33.00
CA PHE A 73 9.77 12.12 32.83
C PHE A 73 9.18 12.36 31.43
N SER A 74 9.94 13.00 30.53
CA SER A 74 9.59 13.23 29.13
C SER A 74 9.61 11.90 28.44
N ILE A 75 8.41 11.47 28.07
CA ILE A 75 8.21 10.32 27.21
C ILE A 75 8.23 10.85 25.78
N THR A 76 9.35 10.71 25.08
CA THR A 76 9.28 10.75 23.62
C THR A 76 8.48 9.52 23.19
N ILE A 77 7.37 9.74 22.51
CA ILE A 77 6.58 8.65 21.90
C ILE A 77 7.38 8.19 20.66
N ASP A 78 8.54 7.59 20.90
CA ASP A 78 9.43 7.00 19.89
C ASP A 78 8.90 5.60 19.51
N ALA A 79 7.66 5.55 19.03
CA ALA A 79 7.02 4.33 18.56
C ALA A 79 7.38 4.09 17.08
N ILE A 80 7.61 2.83 16.71
CA ILE A 80 7.76 2.44 15.30
C ILE A 80 6.48 2.85 14.55
N PRO A 81 6.56 3.59 13.44
CA PRO A 81 5.37 3.95 12.67
C PRO A 81 4.59 2.72 12.20
N ASP A 82 3.26 2.75 12.25
CA ASP A 82 2.39 1.64 11.76
C ASP A 82 2.34 1.51 10.23
N HIS A 83 3.00 2.43 9.55
CA HIS A 83 2.54 2.96 8.29
C HIS A 83 3.79 3.33 7.47
N HIS A 84 3.98 2.71 6.29
CA HIS A 84 5.18 2.86 5.46
C HIS A 84 5.48 4.33 5.08
N PRO A 85 6.74 4.76 4.92
CA PRO A 85 7.07 6.16 4.63
C PRO A 85 6.58 6.64 3.26
N GLY A 86 6.46 5.74 2.29
CA GLY A 86 6.05 6.06 0.92
C GLY A 86 7.13 6.80 0.13
N GLU A 87 6.80 7.14 -1.11
CA GLU A 87 7.68 7.77 -2.11
C GLU A 87 6.92 8.86 -2.88
N GLU A 88 7.65 9.85 -3.39
CA GLU A 88 7.09 10.89 -4.26
C GLU A 88 7.17 10.41 -5.71
N ILE A 89 6.04 9.92 -6.22
CA ILE A 89 5.95 9.28 -7.53
C ILE A 89 5.27 10.22 -8.53
N PHE A 90 4.24 10.94 -8.08
CA PHE A 90 3.49 11.86 -8.93
C PHE A 90 4.11 13.25 -8.91
N ASN A 91 4.45 13.75 -10.09
CA ASN A 91 4.83 15.13 -10.33
C ASN A 91 3.69 15.88 -11.05
N PHE A 92 2.87 16.58 -10.26
CA PHE A 92 1.67 17.24 -10.75
C PHE A 92 1.95 18.37 -11.74
N PHE A 93 3.15 18.99 -11.74
CA PHE A 93 3.52 20.02 -12.72
C PHE A 93 3.51 19.49 -14.16
N ASN A 94 3.64 18.18 -14.34
CA ASN A 94 3.60 17.52 -15.64
C ASN A 94 2.20 17.00 -16.00
N SER A 95 1.20 17.15 -15.12
CA SER A 95 -0.13 16.63 -15.36
C SER A 95 -0.84 17.35 -16.52
N GLY A 96 -1.39 16.57 -17.45
CA GLY A 96 -2.17 17.08 -18.57
C GLY A 96 -1.39 17.64 -19.75
N LYS A 97 -0.07 17.42 -19.79
CA LYS A 97 0.80 17.90 -20.88
C LYS A 97 0.54 17.20 -22.22
N ILE A 98 0.17 15.92 -22.18
CA ILE A 98 -0.08 15.14 -23.40
C ILE A 98 -1.51 15.38 -23.88
N PHE A 99 -2.46 15.29 -22.95
CA PHE A 99 -3.87 15.54 -23.21
C PHE A 99 -4.60 15.99 -21.94
N ASN A 100 -5.64 16.78 -22.11
CA ASN A 100 -6.47 17.28 -21.02
C ASN A 100 -7.94 17.36 -21.43
N GLN A 101 -8.82 17.63 -20.47
CA GLN A 101 -10.27 17.68 -20.73
C GLN A 101 -10.70 18.74 -21.75
N TYR A 102 -9.86 19.74 -22.03
CA TYR A 102 -10.12 20.80 -23.01
C TYR A 102 -9.45 20.52 -24.37
N THR A 103 -8.39 19.72 -24.41
CA THR A 103 -7.70 19.36 -25.66
C THR A 103 -8.27 18.12 -26.30
N LEU A 104 -8.77 17.15 -25.52
CA LEU A 104 -9.40 15.95 -26.05
C LEU A 104 -10.70 16.26 -26.79
N ASP A 105 -10.74 15.88 -28.06
CA ASP A 105 -11.91 15.96 -28.93
C ASP A 105 -12.11 14.62 -29.63
N LEU A 106 -13.36 14.14 -29.69
CA LEU A 106 -13.63 12.90 -30.40
C LEU A 106 -13.36 13.03 -31.92
N ARG A 107 -13.45 14.24 -32.47
CA ARG A 107 -13.21 14.50 -33.90
C ARG A 107 -11.78 14.21 -34.33
N ASP A 108 -10.81 14.43 -33.44
CA ASP A 108 -9.40 14.29 -33.75
C ASP A 108 -8.96 12.80 -33.72
N SER A 109 -9.79 11.93 -33.15
CA SER A 109 -9.51 10.49 -33.02
C SER A 109 -9.58 9.67 -34.33
N GLY A 110 -9.83 10.31 -35.47
CA GLY A 110 -10.01 9.64 -36.76
C GLY A 110 -11.34 8.87 -36.88
N PHE A 111 -12.29 9.12 -35.98
CA PHE A 111 -13.60 8.48 -35.97
C PHE A 111 -14.55 9.09 -37.01
N ILE A 112 -15.16 8.24 -37.86
CA ILE A 112 -16.15 8.65 -38.86
C ILE A 112 -17.53 8.15 -38.42
N GLY A 113 -18.38 9.08 -37.97
CA GLY A 113 -19.74 8.76 -37.52
C GLY A 113 -20.70 8.42 -38.65
N GLN A 114 -21.34 7.26 -38.55
CA GLN A 114 -22.33 6.77 -39.50
C GLN A 114 -23.75 7.00 -38.98
N SER A 115 -24.01 6.73 -37.70
CA SER A 115 -25.33 6.86 -37.09
C SER A 115 -25.71 8.33 -36.81
N ALA A 116 -27.02 8.60 -36.65
CA ALA A 116 -27.50 9.94 -36.33
C ALA A 116 -26.95 10.46 -35.00
N VAL A 117 -26.80 9.57 -34.00
CA VAL A 117 -26.23 9.88 -32.68
C VAL A 117 -24.74 10.18 -32.79
N GLU A 118 -23.98 9.37 -33.53
CA GLU A 118 -22.55 9.63 -33.77
C GLU A 118 -22.32 10.96 -34.49
N LYS A 119 -23.14 11.27 -35.50
CA LYS A 119 -23.08 12.55 -36.21
C LYS A 119 -23.46 13.73 -35.31
N LEU A 120 -24.39 13.55 -34.38
CA LEU A 120 -24.72 14.58 -33.39
C LEU A 120 -23.51 14.86 -32.49
N ILE A 121 -22.92 13.82 -31.90
CA ILE A 121 -21.76 13.94 -31.02
C ILE A 121 -20.57 14.59 -31.75
N LEU A 122 -20.29 14.18 -32.99
CA LEU A 122 -19.21 14.78 -33.79
C LEU A 122 -19.48 16.23 -34.21
N LYS A 123 -20.74 16.66 -34.31
CA LYS A 123 -21.09 18.06 -34.59
C LYS A 123 -21.08 18.95 -33.34
N SER A 124 -21.25 18.35 -32.18
CA SER A 124 -21.25 19.02 -30.88
C SER A 124 -19.85 19.52 -30.48
N GLY A 125 -19.81 20.58 -29.66
CA GLY A 125 -18.57 21.06 -29.05
C GLY A 125 -18.03 20.09 -27.99
N LYS A 126 -16.78 20.27 -27.55
CA LYS A 126 -16.10 19.36 -26.60
C LYS A 126 -16.88 19.14 -25.30
N THR A 127 -17.38 20.22 -24.69
CA THR A 127 -18.20 20.13 -23.47
C THR A 127 -19.51 19.38 -23.71
N ASP A 128 -20.15 19.62 -24.86
CA ASP A 128 -21.39 18.95 -25.25
C ASP A 128 -21.16 17.46 -25.54
N GLN A 129 -20.00 17.07 -26.10
CA GLN A 129 -19.63 15.66 -26.29
C GLN A 129 -19.57 14.91 -24.94
N ILE A 130 -19.00 15.55 -23.92
CA ILE A 130 -18.94 15.01 -22.55
C ILE A 130 -20.36 14.92 -21.98
N PHE A 131 -21.15 15.98 -22.11
CA PHE A 131 -22.53 16.00 -21.62
C PHE A 131 -23.39 14.91 -22.27
N LEU A 132 -23.35 14.77 -23.60
CA LEU A 132 -24.08 13.72 -24.32
C LEU A 132 -23.61 12.31 -23.89
N THR A 133 -22.31 12.17 -23.60
CA THR A 133 -21.76 10.92 -23.05
C THR A 133 -22.36 10.60 -21.68
N THR A 134 -22.36 11.55 -20.75
CA THR A 134 -22.90 11.34 -19.39
C THR A 134 -24.42 11.16 -19.36
N GLN A 135 -25.14 11.67 -20.36
CA GLN A 135 -26.57 11.42 -20.54
C GLN A 135 -26.88 10.04 -21.19
N GLY A 136 -25.87 9.22 -21.51
CA GLY A 136 -26.07 7.85 -22.00
C GLY A 136 -26.34 7.73 -23.51
N PHE A 137 -26.05 8.78 -24.30
CA PHE A 137 -26.21 8.72 -25.75
C PHE A 137 -25.25 7.70 -26.40
N LEU A 138 -24.01 7.61 -25.93
CA LEU A 138 -23.05 6.61 -26.42
C LEU A 138 -23.47 5.18 -26.07
N THR A 139 -23.94 4.95 -24.84
CA THR A 139 -24.50 3.65 -24.44
C THR A 139 -25.66 3.24 -25.33
N SER A 140 -26.54 4.19 -25.68
CA SER A 140 -27.69 3.94 -26.54
C SER A 140 -27.27 3.66 -27.98
N ALA A 141 -26.29 4.40 -28.50
CA ALA A 141 -25.78 4.23 -29.86
C ALA A 141 -25.13 2.85 -30.07
N TYR A 142 -24.39 2.37 -29.06
CA TYR A 142 -23.67 1.10 -29.12
C TYR A 142 -24.37 -0.03 -28.35
N HIS A 143 -25.69 0.08 -28.14
CA HIS A 143 -26.44 -0.94 -27.41
C HIS A 143 -26.47 -2.28 -28.17
N TYR A 144 -26.53 -2.24 -29.50
CA TYR A 144 -26.67 -3.40 -30.39
C TYR A 144 -25.56 -3.49 -31.46
N VAL A 145 -24.54 -2.63 -31.35
CA VAL A 145 -23.46 -2.51 -32.36
C VAL A 145 -22.13 -2.39 -31.65
N GLN A 146 -21.10 -3.03 -32.19
CA GLN A 146 -19.74 -2.97 -31.65
C GLN A 146 -19.23 -1.52 -31.66
N CYS A 147 -18.82 -1.04 -30.47
CA CYS A 147 -18.28 0.30 -30.35
C CYS A 147 -16.89 0.41 -31.02
N PRO A 148 -16.65 1.41 -31.89
CA PRO A 148 -15.36 1.66 -32.51
C PRO A 148 -14.25 1.95 -31.49
N VAL A 149 -13.07 1.39 -31.73
CA VAL A 149 -11.88 1.55 -30.88
C VAL A 149 -11.53 3.03 -30.59
N PRO A 150 -11.59 3.98 -31.55
CA PRO A 150 -11.29 5.38 -31.26
C PRO A 150 -12.20 6.00 -30.18
N VAL A 151 -13.48 5.60 -30.14
CA VAL A 151 -14.43 6.08 -29.13
C VAL A 151 -14.08 5.52 -27.75
N LEU A 152 -13.73 4.24 -27.68
CA LEU A 152 -13.32 3.61 -26.43
C LEU A 152 -12.00 4.20 -25.89
N LYS A 153 -11.01 4.44 -26.76
CA LYS A 153 -9.77 5.14 -26.40
C LYS A 153 -10.04 6.56 -25.92
N TRP A 154 -10.94 7.29 -26.58
CA TRP A 154 -11.35 8.63 -26.15
C TRP A 154 -12.02 8.61 -24.77
N LEU A 155 -12.97 7.69 -24.53
CA LEU A 155 -13.61 7.52 -23.22
C LEU A 155 -12.59 7.20 -22.12
N PHE A 156 -11.66 6.28 -22.39
CA PHE A 156 -10.62 5.91 -21.45
C PHE A 156 -9.70 7.09 -21.08
N ARG A 157 -9.25 7.85 -22.09
CA ARG A 157 -8.45 9.06 -21.88
C ARG A 157 -9.24 10.14 -21.13
N MET A 158 -10.48 10.43 -21.53
CA MET A 158 -11.34 11.44 -20.89
C MET A 158 -11.63 11.13 -19.42
N MET A 159 -12.01 9.89 -19.12
CA MET A 159 -12.24 9.40 -17.75
C MET A 159 -11.02 9.65 -16.84
N SER A 160 -9.83 9.55 -17.41
CA SER A 160 -8.57 9.66 -16.67
C SER A 160 -8.13 11.09 -16.36
N VAL A 161 -8.64 12.10 -17.09
CA VAL A 161 -8.21 13.51 -16.94
C VAL A 161 -9.30 14.48 -16.54
N HIS A 162 -10.57 14.05 -16.52
CA HIS A 162 -11.67 14.93 -16.16
C HIS A 162 -11.56 15.38 -14.70
N THR A 163 -11.67 16.69 -14.45
CA THR A 163 -11.46 17.28 -13.11
C THR A 163 -12.65 17.06 -12.17
N ASP A 164 -13.86 16.92 -12.72
CA ASP A 164 -15.05 16.54 -11.94
C ASP A 164 -15.08 15.02 -11.72
N CYS A 165 -15.02 14.61 -10.45
CA CYS A 165 -15.02 13.21 -10.06
C CYS A 165 -16.32 12.49 -10.44
N ILE A 166 -17.49 13.17 -10.37
CA ILE A 166 -18.79 12.58 -10.71
C ILE A 166 -18.84 12.26 -12.20
N VAL A 167 -18.44 13.24 -13.03
CA VAL A 167 -18.39 13.06 -14.48
C VAL A 167 -17.39 11.97 -14.86
N SER A 168 -16.22 11.92 -14.21
CA SER A 168 -15.23 10.86 -14.47
C SER A 168 -15.79 9.46 -14.19
N VAL A 169 -16.56 9.28 -13.11
CA VAL A 169 -17.19 8.01 -12.74
C VAL A 169 -18.34 7.65 -13.69
N GLN A 170 -19.09 8.65 -14.17
CA GLN A 170 -20.12 8.43 -15.20
C GLN A 170 -19.50 7.96 -16.52
N ILE A 171 -18.40 8.56 -16.96
CA ILE A 171 -17.66 8.13 -18.15
C ILE A 171 -17.12 6.71 -17.97
N LEU A 172 -16.57 6.38 -16.80
CA LEU A 172 -16.19 5.00 -16.45
C LEU A 172 -17.36 4.04 -16.60
N SER A 173 -18.52 4.40 -16.04
CA SER A 173 -19.73 3.55 -16.07
C SER A 173 -20.17 3.29 -17.51
N THR A 174 -20.19 4.31 -18.36
CA THR A 174 -20.46 4.18 -19.80
C THR A 174 -19.44 3.27 -20.49
N LEU A 175 -18.14 3.46 -20.21
CA LEU A 175 -17.08 2.64 -20.79
C LEU A 175 -17.18 1.17 -20.37
N MET A 176 -17.45 0.89 -19.10
CA MET A 176 -17.67 -0.45 -18.57
C MET A 176 -18.89 -1.12 -19.21
N GLU A 177 -20.02 -0.41 -19.30
CA GLU A 177 -21.25 -0.95 -19.89
C GLU A 177 -21.05 -1.32 -21.36
N ILE A 178 -20.44 -0.43 -22.16
CA ILE A 178 -20.14 -0.71 -23.57
C ILE A 178 -19.18 -1.91 -23.69
N THR A 179 -18.18 -2.01 -22.82
CA THR A 179 -17.22 -3.12 -22.83
C THR A 179 -17.89 -4.47 -22.53
N ILE A 180 -18.76 -4.53 -21.52
CA ILE A 180 -19.53 -5.73 -21.18
C ILE A 180 -20.45 -6.14 -22.34
N ARG A 181 -21.10 -5.16 -22.98
CA ARG A 181 -21.98 -5.44 -24.12
C ARG A 181 -21.21 -5.97 -25.32
N ASN A 182 -20.08 -5.35 -25.67
CA ASN A 182 -19.25 -5.81 -26.77
C ASN A 182 -18.77 -7.27 -26.59
N ASP A 183 -18.56 -7.73 -25.36
CA ASP A 183 -18.26 -9.13 -25.03
C ASP A 183 -19.45 -10.06 -25.32
N THR A 184 -20.67 -9.67 -24.93
CA THR A 184 -21.88 -10.49 -25.12
C THR A 184 -22.26 -10.73 -26.60
N PHE A 185 -21.79 -9.90 -27.52
CA PHE A 185 -22.05 -10.02 -28.96
C PHE A 185 -20.94 -10.78 -29.72
N SER A 186 -19.95 -11.34 -29.01
CA SER A 186 -18.77 -12.00 -29.61
C SER A 186 -19.04 -13.42 -30.17
N ASP A 187 -20.09 -13.60 -30.97
CA ASP A 187 -20.12 -14.68 -31.98
C ASP A 187 -19.21 -14.34 -33.20
N SER A 188 -18.62 -13.14 -33.19
CA SER A 188 -17.63 -12.62 -34.15
C SER A 188 -16.19 -12.91 -33.68
N PRO A 189 -15.24 -13.21 -34.59
CA PRO A 189 -13.84 -13.44 -34.24
C PRO A 189 -13.08 -12.18 -33.78
N VAL A 190 -13.73 -11.00 -33.74
CA VAL A 190 -13.12 -9.73 -33.36
C VAL A 190 -13.30 -9.49 -31.86
N TRP A 191 -12.22 -9.69 -31.11
CA TRP A 191 -12.15 -9.42 -29.68
C TRP A 191 -12.53 -7.96 -29.36
N PRO A 192 -13.28 -7.72 -28.27
CA PRO A 192 -13.55 -6.37 -27.81
C PRO A 192 -12.26 -5.70 -27.36
N TRP A 193 -12.20 -4.39 -27.53
CA TRP A 193 -10.99 -3.61 -27.22
C TRP A 193 -10.74 -3.58 -25.71
N ILE A 194 -9.48 -3.81 -25.35
CA ILE A 194 -8.94 -3.55 -24.02
C ILE A 194 -7.75 -2.58 -24.16
N PRO A 195 -7.46 -1.74 -23.15
CA PRO A 195 -6.30 -0.85 -23.19
C PRO A 195 -5.00 -1.63 -23.36
N SER A 196 -4.14 -1.25 -24.29
CA SER A 196 -2.79 -1.79 -24.37
C SER A 196 -1.91 -1.29 -23.21
N LEU A 197 -0.75 -1.91 -22.98
CA LEU A 197 0.22 -1.40 -22.01
C LEU A 197 0.63 0.06 -22.30
N SER A 198 0.71 0.44 -23.60
CA SER A 198 0.97 1.82 -24.03
C SER A 198 -0.19 2.75 -23.64
N ASP A 199 -1.44 2.36 -23.89
CA ASP A 199 -2.61 3.16 -23.52
C ASP A 199 -2.66 3.43 -22.01
N ILE A 200 -2.33 2.42 -21.20
CA ILE A 200 -2.30 2.51 -19.73
C ILE A 200 -1.16 3.40 -19.26
N ALA A 201 0.05 3.20 -19.81
CA ALA A 201 1.22 4.02 -19.51
C ALA A 201 0.99 5.48 -19.89
N ALA A 202 0.39 5.77 -21.05
CA ALA A 202 0.08 7.12 -21.50
C ALA A 202 -0.83 7.87 -20.52
N VAL A 203 -1.84 7.19 -19.98
CA VAL A 203 -2.76 7.78 -19.00
C VAL A 203 -2.04 8.13 -17.69
N PHE A 204 -1.28 7.21 -17.11
CA PHE A 204 -0.58 7.48 -15.86
C PHE A 204 0.59 8.46 -16.04
N PHE A 205 1.29 8.40 -17.16
CA PHE A 205 2.31 9.38 -17.53
C PHE A 205 1.69 10.78 -17.64
N ASN A 206 0.51 10.90 -18.27
CA ASN A 206 -0.22 12.16 -18.36
C ASN A 206 -0.83 12.63 -17.01
N MET A 207 -1.01 11.76 -16.02
CA MET A 207 -1.34 12.14 -14.64
C MET A 207 -0.15 12.72 -13.86
N GLY A 208 1.07 12.61 -14.41
CA GLY A 208 2.28 13.18 -13.83
C GLY A 208 3.28 12.15 -13.28
N ILE A 209 3.09 10.85 -13.54
CA ILE A 209 4.09 9.85 -13.17
C ILE A 209 5.22 9.88 -14.20
N ASP A 210 6.48 9.97 -13.77
CA ASP A 210 7.62 9.87 -14.69
C ASP A 210 7.73 8.47 -15.30
N PHE A 211 8.20 8.36 -16.55
CA PHE A 211 8.37 7.06 -17.22
C PHE A 211 9.27 6.10 -16.43
N ARG A 212 10.30 6.63 -15.75
CA ARG A 212 11.19 5.85 -14.88
C ARG A 212 10.50 5.29 -13.64
N PHE A 213 9.39 5.89 -13.19
CA PHE A 213 8.59 5.33 -12.11
C PHE A 213 7.52 4.35 -12.60
N LEU A 214 7.05 4.48 -13.85
CA LEU A 214 6.16 3.47 -14.45
C LEU A 214 6.92 2.16 -14.71
N PHE A 215 8.16 2.25 -15.20
CA PHE A 215 9.02 1.10 -15.52
C PHE A 215 10.42 1.27 -14.92
N PRO A 216 10.58 1.07 -13.60
CA PRO A 216 11.84 1.36 -12.88
C PRO A 216 12.97 0.36 -13.13
N LEU A 217 12.70 -0.79 -13.75
CA LEU A 217 13.67 -1.89 -13.88
C LEU A 217 14.23 -1.97 -15.29
N GLU A 218 15.54 -1.80 -15.47
CA GLU A 218 16.18 -1.81 -16.80
C GLU A 218 16.04 -3.15 -17.53
N ASN A 219 16.04 -4.27 -16.79
CA ASN A 219 15.85 -5.61 -17.33
C ASN A 219 14.39 -5.91 -17.72
N LEU A 220 13.43 -5.10 -17.26
CA LEU A 220 12.01 -5.23 -17.55
C LEU A 220 11.45 -3.90 -18.07
N GLN A 221 11.79 -3.58 -19.32
CA GLN A 221 11.24 -2.43 -20.04
C GLN A 221 10.14 -2.86 -21.01
N PRO A 222 9.16 -2.00 -21.34
CA PRO A 222 8.21 -2.25 -22.43
C PRO A 222 8.87 -2.07 -23.81
N ASP A 223 8.13 -2.37 -24.88
CA ASP A 223 8.62 -2.24 -26.26
C ASP A 223 8.48 -0.80 -26.82
N PHE A 224 8.16 0.17 -25.96
CA PHE A 224 8.01 1.58 -26.28
C PHE A 224 8.75 2.45 -25.26
N ASN A 225 8.99 3.72 -25.62
CA ASN A 225 9.64 4.70 -24.76
C ASN A 225 8.71 5.92 -24.50
N GLU A 226 9.22 6.89 -23.75
CA GLU A 226 8.51 8.13 -23.43
C GLU A 226 8.11 8.92 -24.69
N ASP A 227 9.02 9.06 -25.66
CA ASP A 227 8.77 9.79 -26.91
C ASP A 227 7.62 9.18 -27.72
N ASN A 228 7.51 7.85 -27.71
CA ASN A 228 6.43 7.14 -28.38
C ASN A 228 5.06 7.48 -27.77
N LEU A 229 4.97 7.59 -26.43
CA LEU A 229 3.72 7.94 -25.73
C LEU A 229 3.24 9.34 -26.10
N VAL A 230 4.18 10.29 -26.16
CA VAL A 230 3.91 11.68 -26.55
C VAL A 230 3.54 11.75 -28.03
N SER A 231 4.29 11.08 -28.90
CA SER A 231 4.11 11.12 -30.36
C SER A 231 2.81 10.46 -30.82
N GLU A 232 2.48 9.27 -30.29
CA GLU A 232 1.22 8.57 -30.62
C GLU A 232 0.00 9.44 -30.27
N THR A 233 0.10 10.18 -29.17
CA THR A 233 -1.01 11.03 -28.72
C THR A 233 -1.08 12.36 -29.48
N GLN A 234 0.05 12.97 -29.81
CA GLN A 234 0.10 14.18 -30.64
C GLN A 234 -0.35 13.92 -32.10
N MET A 235 -0.04 12.75 -32.65
CA MET A 235 -0.54 12.31 -33.96
C MET A 235 -2.07 12.19 -33.97
N THR A 236 -2.68 11.75 -32.86
CA THR A 236 -4.15 11.70 -32.69
C THR A 236 -4.81 13.05 -32.40
N LEU A 237 -4.06 14.14 -32.18
CA LEU A 237 -4.64 15.46 -31.90
C LEU A 237 -4.56 16.44 -33.09
N GLY A 238 -4.07 16.01 -34.26
CA GLY A 238 -3.98 16.86 -35.46
C GLY A 238 -3.02 18.04 -35.27
N GLY A 239 -1.74 17.81 -35.55
CA GLY A 239 -0.65 18.71 -35.14
C GLY A 239 -0.72 20.16 -35.65
N ASN A 240 -0.33 21.08 -34.76
CA ASN A 240 0.74 22.05 -35.02
C ASN A 240 1.47 22.31 -33.69
N GLY A 241 2.79 22.11 -33.72
CA GLY A 241 3.66 22.49 -32.60
C GLY A 241 3.77 24.00 -32.45
N SER A 242 4.32 24.40 -31.31
CA SER A 242 4.65 25.76 -30.88
C SER A 242 3.47 26.59 -30.40
N GLU A 243 3.24 26.55 -29.09
CA GLU A 243 3.56 27.70 -28.25
C GLU A 243 3.84 27.14 -26.84
N ASP A 244 4.78 27.76 -26.12
CA ASP A 244 4.93 27.67 -24.66
C ASP A 244 3.65 28.19 -23.99
N SER A 245 2.51 27.54 -24.26
CA SER A 245 1.33 27.73 -23.44
C SER A 245 1.66 27.05 -22.13
N SER A 246 1.89 27.86 -21.11
CA SER A 246 1.96 27.42 -19.73
C SER A 246 0.61 26.78 -19.36
N CYS A 247 0.37 25.56 -19.84
CA CYS A 247 -0.82 24.81 -19.53
C CYS A 247 -0.69 24.53 -18.04
N LYS A 248 -1.54 25.21 -17.25
CA LYS A 248 -1.58 24.98 -15.82
C LYS A 248 -1.82 23.48 -15.59
N PRO A 249 -1.14 22.88 -14.62
CA PRO A 249 -1.35 21.47 -14.33
C PRO A 249 -2.84 21.23 -14.08
N ILE A 250 -3.40 20.16 -14.67
CA ILE A 250 -4.83 19.83 -14.50
C ILE A 250 -5.10 19.56 -13.02
N PHE A 251 -4.19 18.85 -12.38
CA PHE A 251 -4.30 18.42 -11.01
C PHE A 251 -3.33 19.21 -10.14
N SER A 252 -3.83 19.77 -9.05
CA SER A 252 -3.01 20.38 -7.99
C SER A 252 -2.72 19.39 -6.85
N THR A 253 -3.45 18.28 -6.80
CA THR A 253 -3.37 17.20 -5.80
C THR A 253 -3.52 15.85 -6.50
N LEU A 254 -3.24 14.74 -5.83
CA LEU A 254 -3.40 13.41 -6.42
C LEU A 254 -4.84 13.17 -6.92
N PRO A 255 -5.02 12.79 -8.20
CA PRO A 255 -6.33 12.49 -8.77
C PRO A 255 -6.79 11.08 -8.38
N GLU A 256 -7.06 10.87 -7.09
CA GLU A 256 -7.41 9.57 -6.49
C GLU A 256 -8.54 8.87 -7.25
N THR A 257 -9.62 9.59 -7.54
CA THR A 257 -10.78 9.03 -8.26
C THR A 257 -10.40 8.59 -9.67
N ASN A 258 -9.63 9.38 -10.41
CA ASN A 258 -9.25 9.05 -11.78
C ASN A 258 -8.30 7.83 -11.81
N ILE A 259 -7.36 7.74 -10.87
CA ILE A 259 -6.49 6.56 -10.71
C ILE A 259 -7.34 5.32 -10.45
N LEU A 260 -8.27 5.39 -9.48
CA LEU A 260 -9.16 4.27 -9.17
C LEU A 260 -10.07 3.90 -10.33
N ASN A 261 -10.52 4.87 -11.13
CA ASN A 261 -11.32 4.59 -12.33
C ASN A 261 -10.54 3.77 -13.36
N VAL A 262 -9.27 4.12 -13.60
CA VAL A 262 -8.38 3.33 -14.48
C VAL A 262 -8.22 1.92 -13.92
N VAL A 263 -7.91 1.78 -12.62
CA VAL A 263 -7.73 0.46 -11.97
C VAL A 263 -9.00 -0.39 -12.05
N LYS A 264 -10.19 0.20 -11.82
CA LYS A 264 -11.48 -0.50 -11.93
C LYS A 264 -11.76 -0.97 -13.34
N PHE A 265 -11.48 -0.12 -14.34
CA PHE A 265 -11.66 -0.50 -15.74
C PHE A 265 -10.72 -1.65 -16.13
N LEU A 266 -9.46 -1.59 -15.73
CA LEU A 266 -8.51 -2.69 -15.94
C LEU A 266 -8.94 -3.96 -15.21
N GLY A 267 -9.51 -3.84 -14.01
CA GLY A 267 -10.09 -4.96 -13.28
C GLY A 267 -11.19 -5.67 -14.08
N LEU A 268 -12.06 -4.89 -14.74
CA LEU A 268 -13.08 -5.42 -15.65
C LEU A 268 -12.44 -6.08 -16.88
N CYS A 269 -11.56 -5.38 -17.61
CA CYS A 269 -10.93 -5.89 -18.82
C CYS A 269 -10.19 -7.22 -18.58
N THR A 270 -9.42 -7.31 -17.50
CA THR A 270 -8.69 -8.54 -17.11
C THR A 270 -9.60 -9.67 -16.64
N SER A 271 -10.82 -9.36 -16.20
CA SER A 271 -11.82 -10.37 -15.82
C SER A 271 -12.52 -10.95 -17.05
N ILE A 272 -12.90 -10.09 -18.00
CA ILE A 272 -13.61 -10.49 -19.22
C ILE A 272 -12.62 -11.16 -20.21
N HIS A 273 -11.39 -10.63 -20.31
CA HIS A 273 -10.37 -11.12 -21.24
C HIS A 273 -9.09 -11.54 -20.50
N PRO A 274 -9.08 -12.73 -19.88
CA PRO A 274 -7.89 -13.25 -19.19
C PRO A 274 -6.65 -13.35 -20.07
N GLU A 275 -6.85 -13.68 -21.34
CA GLU A 275 -5.78 -13.87 -22.33
C GLU A 275 -5.37 -12.59 -23.07
N GLY A 276 -5.93 -11.44 -22.66
CA GLY A 276 -5.75 -10.16 -23.35
C GLY A 276 -4.34 -9.57 -23.27
N TYR A 277 -3.55 -10.00 -22.27
CA TYR A 277 -2.17 -9.55 -22.05
C TYR A 277 -1.22 -10.74 -22.03
N GLN A 278 0.00 -10.55 -22.51
CA GLN A 278 1.08 -11.53 -22.38
C GLN A 278 1.64 -11.52 -20.95
N ASP A 279 2.23 -12.64 -20.51
CA ASP A 279 2.82 -12.76 -19.16
C ASP A 279 3.81 -11.62 -18.83
N ARG A 280 4.60 -11.15 -19.81
CA ARG A 280 5.51 -10.02 -19.64
C ARG A 280 4.76 -8.70 -19.39
N GLU A 281 3.68 -8.45 -20.12
CA GLU A 281 2.85 -7.24 -19.92
C GLU A 281 2.15 -7.29 -18.56
N ILE A 282 1.64 -8.46 -18.16
CA ILE A 282 1.04 -8.67 -16.84
C ILE A 282 2.06 -8.38 -15.72
N MET A 283 3.30 -8.84 -15.85
CA MET A 283 4.36 -8.52 -14.89
C MET A 283 4.63 -7.01 -14.80
N LEU A 284 4.73 -6.33 -15.95
CA LEU A 284 4.93 -4.87 -15.99
C LEU A 284 3.76 -4.12 -15.33
N LEU A 285 2.51 -4.55 -15.58
CA LEU A 285 1.32 -3.98 -14.93
C LEU A 285 1.34 -4.19 -13.41
N ILE A 286 1.71 -5.38 -12.94
CA ILE A 286 1.84 -5.67 -11.50
C ILE A 286 2.90 -4.76 -10.87
N LEU A 287 4.07 -4.62 -11.49
CA LEU A 287 5.16 -3.78 -10.99
C LEU A 287 4.77 -2.29 -10.96
N MET A 288 4.10 -1.81 -12.00
CA MET A 288 3.58 -0.45 -12.06
C MET A 288 2.56 -0.19 -10.94
N LEU A 289 1.61 -1.12 -10.69
CA LEU A 289 0.66 -1.01 -9.59
C LEU A 289 1.33 -1.00 -8.22
N PHE A 290 2.33 -1.87 -8.00
CA PHE A 290 3.10 -1.87 -6.77
C PHE A 290 3.86 -0.58 -6.59
N LYS A 291 4.53 -0.08 -7.64
CA LYS A 291 5.26 1.18 -7.57
C LYS A 291 4.31 2.31 -7.24
N MET A 292 3.21 2.47 -7.97
CA MET A 292 2.18 3.46 -7.68
C MET A 292 1.63 3.38 -6.26
N SER A 293 1.45 2.18 -5.70
CA SER A 293 0.96 2.00 -4.32
C SER A 293 1.89 2.55 -3.24
N LEU A 294 3.13 2.90 -3.59
CA LEU A 294 4.09 3.53 -2.69
C LEU A 294 3.92 5.05 -2.63
N GLU A 295 3.05 5.66 -3.44
CA GLU A 295 2.79 7.10 -3.39
C GLU A 295 2.32 7.53 -1.99
N LYS A 296 3.01 8.53 -1.41
CA LYS A 296 2.76 9.01 -0.03
C LYS A 296 1.30 9.40 0.19
N GLN A 297 0.66 10.00 -0.81
CA GLN A 297 -0.73 10.46 -0.70
C GLN A 297 -1.75 9.31 -0.74
N LEU A 298 -1.43 8.16 -1.35
CA LEU A 298 -2.33 6.99 -1.41
C LEU A 298 -2.41 6.21 -0.09
N LYS A 299 -1.49 6.45 0.85
CA LYS A 299 -1.36 5.71 2.11
C LYS A 299 -2.61 5.72 2.99
N GLN A 300 -3.42 6.78 2.91
CA GLN A 300 -4.64 6.93 3.71
C GLN A 300 -5.85 6.23 3.08
N ILE A 301 -5.71 5.69 1.87
CA ILE A 301 -6.81 5.18 1.06
C ILE A 301 -6.77 3.65 1.05
N PRO A 302 -7.89 2.96 1.34
CA PRO A 302 -7.97 1.53 1.16
C PRO A 302 -7.81 1.15 -0.33
N LEU A 303 -6.69 0.54 -0.70
CA LEU A 303 -6.37 0.14 -2.07
C LEU A 303 -7.07 -1.18 -2.49
N VAL A 304 -8.36 -1.32 -2.19
CA VAL A 304 -9.15 -2.55 -2.48
C VAL A 304 -9.23 -2.81 -3.98
N ASP A 305 -9.39 -1.77 -4.79
CA ASP A 305 -9.42 -1.90 -6.25
C ASP A 305 -8.07 -2.40 -6.81
N PHE A 306 -6.94 -1.96 -6.23
CA PHE A 306 -5.61 -2.48 -6.60
C PHE A 306 -5.49 -3.95 -6.25
N GLN A 307 -5.94 -4.33 -5.04
CA GLN A 307 -5.94 -5.73 -4.60
C GLN A 307 -6.76 -6.62 -5.54
N SER A 308 -7.93 -6.14 -5.96
CA SER A 308 -8.78 -6.84 -6.92
C SER A 308 -8.08 -7.02 -8.28
N LEU A 309 -7.48 -5.95 -8.82
CA LEU A 309 -6.74 -6.02 -10.07
C LEU A 309 -5.50 -6.94 -9.97
N LEU A 310 -4.74 -6.87 -8.87
CA LEU A 310 -3.59 -7.75 -8.63
C LEU A 310 -4.01 -9.23 -8.62
N ILE A 311 -5.18 -9.57 -8.05
CA ILE A 311 -5.71 -10.94 -8.10
C ILE A 311 -5.95 -11.39 -9.54
N ASN A 312 -6.61 -10.55 -10.35
CA ASN A 312 -6.89 -10.88 -11.75
C ASN A 312 -5.61 -11.03 -12.56
N LEU A 313 -4.68 -10.07 -12.44
CA LEU A 313 -3.39 -10.12 -13.11
C LEU A 313 -2.60 -11.38 -12.72
N MET A 314 -2.46 -11.64 -11.42
CA MET A 314 -1.77 -12.85 -10.96
C MET A 314 -2.45 -14.12 -11.46
N LYS A 315 -3.79 -14.18 -11.54
CA LYS A 315 -4.54 -15.34 -12.06
C LYS A 315 -4.30 -15.56 -13.55
N ASN A 316 -4.12 -14.49 -14.32
CA ASN A 316 -4.00 -14.52 -15.78
C ASN A 316 -2.59 -14.88 -16.28
N ILE A 317 -1.58 -14.91 -15.41
CA ILE A 317 -0.24 -15.40 -15.78
C ILE A 317 -0.31 -16.88 -16.16
N ARG A 318 0.16 -17.24 -17.36
CA ARG A 318 0.14 -18.62 -17.87
C ARG A 318 1.22 -19.46 -17.19
N ASP A 319 2.48 -19.02 -17.24
CA ASP A 319 3.61 -19.75 -16.66
C ASP A 319 3.96 -19.26 -15.23
N TRP A 320 3.01 -19.42 -14.32
CA TRP A 320 3.12 -18.91 -12.95
C TRP A 320 4.37 -19.41 -12.21
N ASN A 321 4.71 -20.69 -12.31
CA ASN A 321 5.84 -21.25 -11.55
C ASN A 321 7.19 -20.68 -11.97
N THR A 322 7.37 -20.38 -13.26
CA THR A 322 8.58 -19.74 -13.78
C THR A 322 8.59 -18.24 -13.50
N LYS A 323 7.43 -17.58 -13.56
CA LYS A 323 7.32 -16.13 -13.40
C LYS A 323 7.33 -15.63 -11.96
N VAL A 324 6.93 -16.44 -10.99
CA VAL A 324 6.93 -16.02 -9.57
C VAL A 324 8.32 -15.62 -9.07
N PRO A 325 9.39 -16.42 -9.23
CA PRO A 325 10.72 -16.01 -8.78
C PRO A 325 11.19 -14.70 -9.43
N GLU A 326 10.99 -14.57 -10.74
CA GLU A 326 11.31 -13.36 -11.52
C GLU A 326 10.56 -12.13 -10.98
N LEU A 327 9.25 -12.29 -10.72
CA LEU A 327 8.40 -11.25 -10.15
C LEU A 327 8.83 -10.87 -8.72
N CYS A 328 9.17 -11.84 -7.87
CA CYS A 328 9.62 -11.56 -6.50
C CYS A 328 10.92 -10.73 -6.49
N LEU A 329 11.87 -11.08 -7.36
CA LEU A 329 13.12 -10.31 -7.52
C LEU A 329 12.84 -8.90 -8.04
N ALA A 330 11.97 -8.76 -9.02
CA ALA A 330 11.58 -7.48 -9.58
C ALA A 330 10.90 -6.56 -8.52
N ILE A 331 9.94 -7.09 -7.75
CA ILE A 331 9.26 -6.33 -6.69
C ILE A 331 10.24 -5.87 -5.61
N ASN A 332 11.21 -6.72 -5.26
CA ASN A 332 12.24 -6.43 -4.26
C ASN A 332 13.16 -5.26 -4.64
N GLU A 333 13.27 -4.92 -5.93
CA GLU A 333 14.04 -3.77 -6.43
C GLU A 333 13.21 -2.49 -6.58
N LEU A 334 11.89 -2.51 -6.34
CA LEU A 334 11.04 -1.32 -6.48
C LEU A 334 11.30 -0.23 -5.44
N SER A 335 11.85 -0.61 -4.28
CA SER A 335 12.15 0.29 -3.17
C SER A 335 13.38 -0.18 -2.40
N SER A 336 14.21 0.76 -1.94
CA SER A 336 15.31 0.49 -1.01
C SER A 336 14.85 0.47 0.45
N HIS A 337 13.71 1.10 0.77
CA HIS A 337 13.23 1.24 2.13
C HIS A 337 12.53 -0.06 2.63
N PRO A 338 12.96 -0.66 3.77
CA PRO A 338 12.44 -1.95 4.24
C PRO A 338 10.92 -1.98 4.49
N HIS A 339 10.36 -0.90 5.03
CA HIS A 339 8.93 -0.81 5.34
C HIS A 339 8.06 -0.64 4.08
N ASN A 340 8.59 -0.01 3.03
CA ASN A 340 7.90 0.06 1.73
C ASN A 340 7.83 -1.35 1.13
N LEU A 341 8.91 -2.13 1.20
CA LEU A 341 8.92 -3.53 0.75
C LEU A 341 7.92 -4.40 1.53
N LEU A 342 7.84 -4.22 2.86
CA LEU A 342 6.81 -4.89 3.68
C LEU A 342 5.39 -4.50 3.23
N TRP A 343 5.16 -3.22 2.94
CA TRP A 343 3.87 -2.77 2.42
C TRP A 343 3.50 -3.47 1.10
N LEU A 344 4.45 -3.64 0.18
CA LEU A 344 4.19 -4.37 -1.08
C LEU A 344 3.74 -5.81 -0.82
N VAL A 345 4.34 -6.51 0.15
CA VAL A 345 3.89 -7.84 0.59
C VAL A 345 2.49 -7.79 1.20
N GLN A 346 2.20 -6.77 2.01
CA GLN A 346 0.91 -6.61 2.68
C GLN A 346 -0.22 -6.22 1.72
N LEU A 347 0.10 -5.51 0.64
CA LEU A 347 -0.84 -5.18 -0.41
C LEU A 347 -1.35 -6.43 -1.13
N VAL A 348 -0.51 -7.46 -1.31
CA VAL A 348 -0.93 -8.70 -1.98
C VAL A 348 -2.01 -9.43 -1.19
N PRO A 349 -3.16 -9.75 -1.80
CA PRO A 349 -4.20 -10.52 -1.14
C PRO A 349 -3.79 -11.94 -0.75
N ASN A 350 -4.14 -12.36 0.48
CA ASN A 350 -3.78 -13.68 1.02
C ASN A 350 -4.88 -14.74 0.93
N TRP A 351 -6.07 -14.38 0.45
CA TRP A 351 -7.18 -15.33 0.29
C TRP A 351 -7.06 -16.18 -0.98
N THR A 352 -6.21 -15.82 -1.94
CA THR A 352 -5.95 -16.60 -3.17
C THR A 352 -4.68 -17.44 -3.05
N SER A 353 -4.62 -18.56 -3.79
CA SER A 353 -3.46 -19.47 -3.80
C SER A 353 -2.19 -18.77 -4.31
N ARG A 354 -2.31 -18.08 -5.45
CA ARG A 354 -1.21 -17.34 -6.09
C ARG A 354 -0.75 -16.17 -5.22
N GLY A 355 -1.67 -15.42 -4.62
CA GLY A 355 -1.34 -14.35 -3.68
C GLY A 355 -0.57 -14.84 -2.46
N ARG A 356 -0.98 -15.96 -1.84
CA ARG A 356 -0.22 -16.59 -0.74
C ARG A 356 1.20 -16.98 -1.15
N GLN A 357 1.34 -17.64 -2.29
CA GLN A 357 2.64 -18.07 -2.79
C GLN A 357 3.55 -16.86 -3.08
N LEU A 358 3.01 -15.81 -3.70
CA LEU A 358 3.76 -14.57 -3.93
C LEU A 358 4.20 -13.93 -2.61
N ARG A 359 3.31 -13.79 -1.62
CA ARG A 359 3.65 -13.23 -0.29
C ARG A 359 4.76 -14.02 0.38
N GLN A 360 4.68 -15.35 0.38
CA GLN A 360 5.68 -16.23 0.97
C GLN A 360 7.05 -16.09 0.28
N CYS A 361 7.09 -16.22 -1.06
CA CYS A 361 8.33 -16.13 -1.82
C CYS A 361 8.95 -14.73 -1.74
N LEU A 362 8.15 -13.68 -1.92
CA LEU A 362 8.60 -12.28 -1.84
C LEU A 362 9.14 -11.95 -0.45
N SER A 363 8.47 -12.41 0.62
CA SER A 363 8.94 -12.18 1.98
C SER A 363 10.32 -12.80 2.22
N LEU A 364 10.58 -14.00 1.67
CA LEU A 364 11.90 -14.63 1.76
C LEU A 364 12.97 -13.87 0.96
N VAL A 365 12.64 -13.37 -0.25
CA VAL A 365 13.57 -12.50 -1.02
C VAL A 365 13.95 -11.29 -0.18
N ILE A 366 12.96 -10.58 0.37
CA ILE A 366 13.16 -9.34 1.11
C ILE A 366 13.95 -9.62 2.39
N ILE A 367 13.62 -10.69 3.14
CA ILE A 367 14.39 -11.08 4.34
C ILE A 367 15.86 -11.33 3.97
N SER A 368 16.13 -12.07 2.89
CA SER A 368 17.49 -12.34 2.43
C SER A 368 18.25 -11.04 2.12
N LYS A 369 17.62 -10.11 1.38
CA LYS A 369 18.19 -8.80 1.06
C LYS A 369 18.49 -7.99 2.32
N LEU A 370 17.54 -7.91 3.24
CA LEU A 370 17.66 -7.11 4.47
C LEU A 370 18.69 -7.67 5.46
N LEU A 371 19.01 -8.97 5.39
CA LEU A 371 20.04 -9.61 6.22
C LEU A 371 21.43 -9.66 5.57
N ASP A 372 21.58 -9.14 4.35
CA ASP A 372 22.77 -9.24 3.49
C ASP A 372 23.19 -10.69 3.18
N GLU A 373 22.23 -11.61 3.10
CA GLU A 373 22.49 -13.01 2.72
C GLU A 373 22.45 -13.17 1.20
N LYS A 374 23.33 -14.02 0.66
CA LYS A 374 23.33 -14.33 -0.78
C LYS A 374 21.97 -14.90 -1.15
N HIS A 375 21.39 -14.41 -2.25
CA HIS A 375 20.16 -14.96 -2.80
C HIS A 375 20.37 -16.44 -3.14
N GLU A 376 19.93 -17.33 -2.25
CA GLU A 376 19.73 -18.74 -2.56
C GLU A 376 18.46 -18.87 -3.39
N ASP A 377 18.44 -19.81 -4.34
CA ASP A 377 17.25 -20.14 -5.13
C ASP A 377 16.09 -20.42 -4.17
N ILE A 378 15.10 -19.52 -4.14
CA ILE A 378 14.02 -19.60 -3.16
C ILE A 378 13.19 -20.84 -3.51
N PRO A 379 13.14 -21.83 -2.61
CA PRO A 379 12.47 -23.07 -2.92
C PRO A 379 10.97 -22.82 -3.03
N ASN A 380 10.36 -23.34 -4.09
CA ASN A 380 8.92 -23.22 -4.33
C ASN A 380 8.09 -24.17 -3.41
N THR A 381 8.74 -24.94 -2.55
CA THR A 381 8.11 -25.92 -1.66
C THR A 381 8.05 -25.39 -0.23
N SER A 382 6.84 -25.36 0.34
CA SER A 382 6.56 -24.82 1.69
C SER A 382 7.44 -25.38 2.81
N ASN A 383 7.81 -26.67 2.77
CA ASN A 383 8.67 -27.27 3.80
C ASN A 383 10.11 -26.76 3.76
N LEU A 384 10.66 -26.52 2.56
CA LEU A 384 12.02 -26.00 2.39
C LEU A 384 12.09 -24.51 2.81
N GLN A 385 11.04 -23.74 2.52
CA GLN A 385 10.92 -22.34 2.94
C GLN A 385 11.00 -22.17 4.47
N ILE A 386 10.38 -23.08 5.23
CA ILE A 386 10.40 -23.02 6.70
C ILE A 386 11.80 -23.32 7.27
N SER A 387 12.57 -24.21 6.64
CA SER A 387 13.94 -24.50 7.06
C SER A 387 14.87 -23.29 6.91
N VAL A 388 14.72 -22.54 5.81
CA VAL A 388 15.43 -21.29 5.54
C VAL A 388 15.03 -20.22 6.57
N LEU A 389 13.75 -20.15 6.94
CA LEU A 389 13.23 -19.20 7.92
C LEU A 389 13.87 -19.36 9.31
N TYR A 390 14.15 -20.60 9.74
CA TYR A 390 14.86 -20.85 10.99
C TYR A 390 16.25 -20.20 11.00
N ARG A 391 17.02 -20.35 9.90
CA ARG A 391 18.34 -19.73 9.75
C ARG A 391 18.26 -18.21 9.85
N TYR A 392 17.25 -17.60 9.23
CA TYR A 392 17.06 -16.15 9.27
C TYR A 392 16.66 -15.63 10.66
N LEU A 393 15.78 -16.33 11.39
CA LEU A 393 15.39 -15.94 12.75
C LEU A 393 16.58 -15.78 13.71
N VAL A 394 17.61 -16.62 13.57
CA VAL A 394 18.82 -16.53 14.40
C VAL A 394 19.56 -15.21 14.19
N GLN A 395 19.46 -14.62 13.00
CA GLN A 395 20.13 -13.37 12.62
C GLN A 395 19.30 -12.12 12.88
N MET A 396 18.00 -12.29 13.16
CA MET A 396 17.06 -11.19 13.43
C MET A 396 17.17 -10.65 14.87
N LYS A 397 18.18 -11.04 15.64
CA LYS A 397 18.33 -10.52 17.02
C LYS A 397 18.61 -9.02 16.96
N PRO A 398 17.86 -8.19 17.70
CA PRO A 398 18.14 -6.75 17.78
C PRO A 398 19.61 -6.44 18.07
N SER A 399 20.23 -7.16 19.00
CA SER A 399 21.64 -6.95 19.38
C SER A 399 22.63 -7.33 18.28
N ASP A 400 22.36 -8.36 17.49
CA ASP A 400 23.23 -8.77 16.38
C ASP A 400 23.08 -7.83 15.18
N LEU A 401 21.86 -7.36 14.90
CA LEU A 401 21.61 -6.33 13.89
C LEU A 401 22.27 -5.01 14.28
N LEU A 402 22.16 -4.60 15.54
CA LEU A 402 22.84 -3.41 16.06
C LEU A 402 24.36 -3.51 15.91
N LYS A 403 24.96 -4.65 16.25
CA LYS A 403 26.40 -4.89 16.03
C LYS A 403 26.78 -4.74 14.56
N LYS A 404 26.00 -5.33 13.63
CA LYS A 404 26.22 -5.20 12.18
C LYS A 404 26.16 -3.72 11.74
N MET A 405 25.15 -2.98 12.20
CA MET A 405 24.99 -1.55 11.89
C MET A 405 26.14 -0.69 12.43
N VAL A 406 26.57 -0.94 13.68
CA VAL A 406 27.73 -0.26 14.29
C VAL A 406 29.02 -0.53 13.51
N LEU A 407 29.25 -1.77 13.09
CA LEU A 407 30.43 -2.12 12.28
C LEU A 407 30.40 -1.44 10.91
N LYS A 408 29.24 -1.42 10.22
CA LYS A 408 29.07 -0.68 8.96
C LYS A 408 29.36 0.81 9.14
N LYS A 409 28.83 1.43 10.20
CA LYS A 409 29.05 2.85 10.48
C LYS A 409 30.51 3.20 10.76
N ARG A 410 31.23 2.34 11.49
CA ARG A 410 32.68 2.50 11.72
C ARG A 410 33.50 2.35 10.45
N ALA A 411 33.08 1.48 9.52
CA ALA A 411 33.75 1.34 8.23
C ALA A 411 33.56 2.57 7.34
N GLU A 412 32.38 3.19 7.35
CA GLU A 412 32.09 4.44 6.63
C GLU A 412 32.82 5.66 7.23
N GLN A 413 32.98 5.69 8.55
CA GLN A 413 33.59 6.80 9.29
C GLN A 413 34.64 6.28 10.29
N PRO A 414 35.87 5.96 9.83
CA PRO A 414 36.90 5.34 10.66
C PRO A 414 37.36 6.20 11.86
N ASN A 415 37.22 7.53 11.74
CA ASN A 415 37.64 8.51 12.73
C ASN A 415 36.47 9.05 13.57
N GLY A 416 35.23 8.59 13.33
CA GLY A 416 34.05 9.04 14.07
C GLY A 416 33.89 8.30 15.39
N THR A 417 33.85 9.01 16.52
CA THR A 417 33.40 8.44 17.79
C THR A 417 31.89 8.21 17.75
N ILE A 418 31.45 6.98 18.05
CA ILE A 418 30.03 6.70 18.28
C ILE A 418 29.70 7.21 19.67
N ASP A 419 29.02 8.35 19.73
CA ASP A 419 28.46 8.85 20.98
C ASP A 419 27.19 8.07 21.38
N ASP A 420 26.73 8.30 22.62
CA ASP A 420 25.55 7.63 23.17
C ASP A 420 24.26 7.95 22.38
N SER A 421 24.20 9.12 21.72
CA SER A 421 23.03 9.54 20.93
C SER A 421 22.93 8.80 19.60
N LEU A 422 24.06 8.64 18.90
CA LEU A 422 24.16 7.87 17.66
C LEU A 422 23.95 6.39 17.93
N HIS A 423 24.46 5.87 19.05
CA HIS A 423 24.21 4.50 19.46
C HIS A 423 22.71 4.24 19.70
N LEU A 424 22.01 5.17 20.36
CA LEU A 424 20.56 5.09 20.56
C LEU A 424 19.79 5.11 19.24
N GLU A 425 20.20 5.93 18.28
CA GLU A 425 19.58 5.98 16.95
C GLU A 425 19.78 4.67 16.16
N LEU A 426 21.00 4.12 16.18
CA LEU A 426 21.28 2.81 15.57
C LEU A 426 20.50 1.69 16.25
N GLU A 427 20.29 1.76 17.57
CA GLU A 427 19.43 0.83 18.28
C GLU A 427 17.98 0.94 17.80
N LYS A 428 17.42 2.15 17.70
CA LYS A 428 16.07 2.37 17.15
C LYS A 428 15.93 1.76 15.75
N GLN A 429 16.94 1.96 14.89
CA GLN A 429 16.96 1.38 13.54
C GLN A 429 17.05 -0.15 13.54
N ALA A 430 17.83 -0.75 14.44
CA ALA A 430 17.92 -2.21 14.58
C ALA A 430 16.59 -2.82 15.04
N TYR A 431 15.91 -2.19 16.00
CA TYR A 431 14.56 -2.62 16.42
C TYR A 431 13.51 -2.41 15.33
N TYR A 432 13.59 -1.31 14.59
CA TYR A 432 12.73 -1.05 13.44
C TYR A 432 12.91 -2.12 12.35
N LEU A 433 14.15 -2.48 12.03
CA LEU A 433 14.44 -3.55 11.09
C LEU A 433 13.95 -4.90 11.60
N THR A 434 14.16 -5.20 12.89
CA THR A 434 13.65 -6.42 13.53
C THR A 434 12.13 -6.51 13.41
N TYR A 435 11.42 -5.41 13.67
CA TYR A 435 9.97 -5.33 13.54
C TYR A 435 9.48 -5.70 12.14
N ILE A 436 10.13 -5.14 11.11
CA ILE A 436 9.80 -5.40 9.71
C ILE A 436 10.09 -6.86 9.35
N LEU A 437 11.26 -7.37 9.73
CA LEU A 437 11.66 -8.76 9.50
C LEU A 437 10.68 -9.75 10.13
N LEU A 438 10.20 -9.47 11.35
CA LEU A 438 9.21 -10.32 12.04
C LEU A 438 7.85 -10.33 11.34
N HIS A 439 7.40 -9.19 10.78
CA HIS A 439 6.19 -9.18 9.96
C HIS A 439 6.35 -10.05 8.71
N LEU A 440 7.48 -9.95 8.02
CA LEU A 440 7.79 -10.79 6.85
C LEU A 440 7.84 -12.28 7.23
N VAL A 441 8.43 -12.63 8.38
CA VAL A 441 8.43 -13.99 8.93
C VAL A 441 7.00 -14.49 9.17
N GLY A 442 6.14 -13.64 9.70
CA GLY A 442 4.71 -13.93 9.87
C GLY A 442 4.03 -14.28 8.55
N GLU A 443 4.39 -13.60 7.46
CA GLU A 443 3.84 -13.84 6.12
C GLU A 443 4.30 -15.15 5.50
N VAL A 444 5.59 -15.49 5.60
CA VAL A 444 6.12 -16.80 5.17
C VAL A 444 5.41 -17.94 5.88
N SER A 445 5.08 -17.75 7.15
CA SER A 445 4.52 -18.78 8.03
C SER A 445 3.01 -19.01 7.85
N CYS A 446 2.32 -18.22 7.00
CA CYS A 446 0.89 -18.35 6.76
C CYS A 446 0.55 -19.45 5.74
N SER A 447 0.67 -20.72 6.12
CA SER A 447 0.21 -21.86 5.28
C SER A 447 -1.16 -22.37 5.74
N HIS A 448 -2.11 -22.59 4.83
CA HIS A 448 -3.43 -23.17 5.16
C HIS A 448 -3.45 -24.70 5.10
N SER A 449 -2.46 -25.33 4.45
CA SER A 449 -2.35 -26.79 4.37
C SER A 449 -1.45 -27.30 5.48
N PHE A 450 -2.04 -27.65 6.61
CA PHE A 450 -1.34 -28.14 7.80
C PHE A 450 -1.03 -29.63 7.69
N SER A 451 0.19 -29.97 7.30
CA SER A 451 0.67 -31.35 7.31
C SER A 451 1.38 -31.70 8.62
N SER A 452 1.35 -32.98 9.01
CA SER A 452 2.07 -33.46 10.20
C SER A 452 3.59 -33.20 10.15
N GLY A 453 4.17 -33.09 8.94
CA GLY A 453 5.56 -32.71 8.73
C GLY A 453 5.88 -31.25 9.08
N GLN A 454 4.93 -30.33 8.98
CA GLN A 454 5.14 -28.91 9.30
C GLN A 454 5.12 -28.64 10.80
N ARG A 455 4.41 -29.46 11.59
CA ARG A 455 4.35 -29.31 13.06
C ARG A 455 5.74 -29.22 13.69
N LYS A 456 6.65 -30.14 13.34
CA LYS A 456 8.05 -30.14 13.84
C LYS A 456 8.78 -28.84 13.52
N HIS A 457 8.56 -28.31 12.32
CA HIS A 457 9.18 -27.07 11.90
C HIS A 457 8.66 -25.86 12.70
N PHE A 458 7.35 -25.77 12.95
CA PHE A 458 6.78 -24.71 13.79
C PHE A 458 7.26 -24.78 15.24
N VAL A 459 7.42 -25.97 15.82
CA VAL A 459 8.00 -26.13 17.16
C VAL A 459 9.43 -25.56 17.20
N HIS A 460 10.26 -25.87 16.20
CA HIS A 460 11.60 -25.30 16.10
C HIS A 460 11.60 -23.79 15.90
N LEU A 461 10.69 -23.25 15.09
CA LEU A 461 10.53 -21.80 14.89
C LEU A 461 10.12 -21.09 16.18
N CYS A 462 9.16 -21.64 16.95
CA CYS A 462 8.78 -21.10 18.26
C CYS A 462 9.97 -21.03 19.20
N GLY A 463 10.75 -22.13 19.31
CA GLY A 463 11.95 -22.16 20.14
C GLY A 463 13.02 -21.15 19.69
N ALA A 464 13.21 -20.99 18.38
CA ALA A 464 14.14 -20.00 17.83
C ALA A 464 13.68 -18.56 18.12
N LEU A 465 12.40 -18.27 17.93
CA LEU A 465 11.81 -16.95 18.16
C LEU A 465 11.95 -16.54 19.63
N GLU A 466 11.69 -17.46 20.56
CA GLU A 466 11.89 -17.20 21.98
C GLU A 466 13.37 -17.01 22.33
N LYS A 467 14.22 -17.95 21.93
CA LYS A 467 15.64 -17.95 22.29
C LYS A 467 16.42 -16.78 21.70
N HIS A 468 16.12 -16.40 20.46
CA HIS A 468 16.95 -15.46 19.69
C HIS A 468 16.35 -14.06 19.61
N VAL A 469 15.04 -13.90 19.62
CA VAL A 469 14.42 -12.57 19.52
C VAL A 469 13.84 -12.13 20.86
N LYS A 470 12.93 -12.91 21.45
CA LYS A 470 12.25 -12.55 22.70
C LYS A 470 13.23 -12.32 23.87
N CYS A 471 14.17 -13.23 24.08
CA CYS A 471 15.16 -13.13 25.16
C CYS A 471 16.19 -12.01 24.97
N ASP A 472 16.36 -11.51 23.74
CA ASP A 472 17.30 -10.42 23.43
C ASP A 472 16.69 -9.04 23.73
N ILE A 473 15.36 -8.93 23.77
CA ILE A 473 14.66 -7.68 24.02
C ILE A 473 14.62 -7.37 25.52
N ARG A 474 15.33 -6.33 25.93
CA ARG A 474 15.26 -5.76 27.29
C ARG A 474 14.21 -4.66 27.34
N GLU A 475 13.13 -4.90 28.08
CA GLU A 475 12.06 -3.91 28.25
C GLU A 475 12.53 -2.70 29.06
N ASP A 476 12.05 -1.54 28.64
CA ASP A 476 12.16 -0.28 29.34
C ASP A 476 10.86 0.49 29.10
N ALA A 477 10.24 1.01 30.16
CA ALA A 477 8.99 1.77 30.08
C ALA A 477 9.10 3.03 29.21
N ARG A 478 10.32 3.52 28.94
CA ARG A 478 10.58 4.69 28.12
C ARG A 478 10.78 4.36 26.64
N LEU A 479 11.02 3.09 26.29
CA LEU A 479 11.43 2.66 24.96
C LEU A 479 10.33 1.86 24.27
N PHE A 480 9.27 2.56 23.85
CA PHE A 480 8.07 1.97 23.26
C PHE A 480 8.33 1.11 22.01
N TYR A 481 9.34 1.44 21.21
CA TYR A 481 9.74 0.62 20.06
C TYR A 481 10.11 -0.82 20.48
N ARG A 482 10.75 -1.03 21.65
CA ARG A 482 11.11 -2.37 22.15
C ARG A 482 9.87 -3.16 22.53
N THR A 483 8.93 -2.51 23.22
CA THR A 483 7.64 -3.10 23.61
C THR A 483 6.84 -3.52 22.38
N LYS A 484 6.82 -2.68 21.33
CA LYS A 484 6.11 -2.98 20.08
C LYS A 484 6.67 -4.22 19.36
N VAL A 485 7.99 -4.39 19.35
CA VAL A 485 8.62 -5.61 18.82
C VAL A 485 8.28 -6.84 19.68
N LYS A 486 8.34 -6.72 21.01
CA LYS A 486 8.04 -7.84 21.92
C LYS A 486 6.58 -8.29 21.82
N ASP A 487 5.66 -7.35 21.68
CA ASP A 487 4.23 -7.65 21.44
C ASP A 487 4.04 -8.39 20.11
N LEU A 488 4.69 -7.94 19.03
CA LEU A 488 4.67 -8.65 17.74
C LEU A 488 5.21 -10.09 17.87
N VAL A 489 6.32 -10.27 18.59
CA VAL A 489 6.87 -11.60 18.89
C VAL A 489 5.85 -12.49 19.61
N ALA A 490 5.14 -11.95 20.61
CA ALA A 490 4.12 -12.68 21.34
C ALA A 490 2.94 -13.09 20.44
N ARG A 491 2.49 -12.20 19.54
CA ARG A 491 1.42 -12.49 18.57
C ARG A 491 1.82 -13.59 17.58
N ILE A 492 3.03 -13.51 17.03
CA ILE A 492 3.56 -14.54 16.10
C ILE A 492 3.66 -15.88 16.82
N HIS A 493 4.24 -15.90 18.03
CA HIS A 493 4.34 -17.11 18.83
C HIS A 493 2.96 -17.71 19.13
N GLY A 494 1.99 -16.90 19.56
CA GLY A 494 0.61 -17.35 19.81
C GLY A 494 -0.03 -17.99 18.58
N LYS A 495 0.11 -17.36 17.41
CA LYS A 495 -0.39 -17.89 16.14
C LYS A 495 0.27 -19.24 15.77
N TRP A 496 1.57 -19.37 15.95
CA TRP A 496 2.26 -20.64 15.69
C TRP A 496 1.86 -21.73 16.69
N GLN A 497 1.66 -21.39 17.96
CA GLN A 497 1.15 -22.34 18.97
C GLN A 497 -0.25 -22.83 18.63
N GLU A 498 -1.14 -21.95 18.17
CA GLU A 498 -2.48 -22.33 17.68
C GLU A 498 -2.38 -23.29 16.49
N ILE A 499 -1.50 -23.00 15.52
CA ILE A 499 -1.23 -23.89 14.38
C ILE A 499 -0.72 -25.26 14.86
N ILE A 500 0.24 -25.28 15.79
CA ILE A 500 0.78 -26.52 16.36
C ILE A 500 -0.35 -27.31 17.02
N GLN A 501 -1.18 -26.69 17.86
CA GLN A 501 -2.30 -27.37 18.53
C GLN A 501 -3.32 -27.97 17.56
N ASN A 502 -3.57 -27.29 16.44
CA ASN A 502 -4.51 -27.75 15.41
C ASN A 502 -3.93 -28.84 14.48
N CYS A 503 -2.61 -29.03 14.44
CA CYS A 503 -1.97 -30.10 13.68
C CYS A 503 -2.03 -31.43 14.44
N ARG A 504 -2.64 -32.48 13.86
CA ARG A 504 -2.62 -33.83 14.44
C ARG A 504 -1.17 -34.30 14.65
N PRO A 505 -0.83 -34.90 15.81
CA PRO A 505 0.48 -35.49 16.02
C PRO A 505 0.76 -36.60 14.99
N ILE A 506 2.04 -36.86 14.73
CA ILE A 506 2.46 -37.93 13.83
C ILE A 506 1.92 -39.26 14.38
N GLN A 507 1.36 -40.08 13.49
CA GLN A 507 0.66 -41.33 13.80
C GLN A 507 1.44 -42.15 14.85
N GLY A 508 0.84 -42.40 16.03
CA GLY A 508 1.44 -43.16 17.13
C GLY A 508 1.90 -42.37 18.36
N GLN A 509 1.88 -41.02 18.35
CA GLN A 509 2.21 -40.19 19.52
C GLN A 509 0.97 -39.44 20.04
N LEU A 510 0.66 -39.61 21.34
CA LEU A 510 -0.40 -38.84 22.03
C LEU A 510 0.06 -37.39 22.32
N HIS A 511 1.36 -37.19 22.54
CA HIS A 511 2.03 -35.89 22.74
C HIS A 511 3.48 -35.96 22.22
N ASP A 512 4.07 -34.81 21.85
CA ASP A 512 5.47 -34.74 21.35
C ASP A 512 6.51 -35.23 22.38
N PHE A 513 6.14 -35.29 23.67
CA PHE A 513 6.99 -35.78 24.76
C PHE A 513 6.79 -37.27 25.09
N TRP A 514 5.88 -37.95 24.39
CA TRP A 514 5.54 -39.34 24.68
C TRP A 514 5.90 -40.23 23.49
N VAL A 515 6.95 -41.03 23.68
CA VAL A 515 7.28 -42.16 22.81
C VAL A 515 6.77 -43.40 23.54
N PRO A 516 5.94 -44.26 22.92
CA PRO A 516 5.60 -45.54 23.53
C PRO A 516 6.88 -46.36 23.70
N ASP A 517 7.18 -46.75 24.93
CA ASP A 517 8.20 -47.75 25.21
C ASP A 517 7.84 -49.03 24.43
N SER A 518 8.78 -49.52 23.62
CA SER A 518 8.61 -50.69 22.75
C SER A 518 8.65 -52.00 23.52
#